data_AF-V9L1Y8-F1
#
_entry.id   AF-V9L1Y8-F1
#
_cell.length_a   1.000
_cell.length_b   1.000
_cell.length_c   1.000
_cell.angle_alpha   90.00
_cell.angle_beta   90.00
_cell.angle_gamma   90.00
#
_symmetry.space_group_name_H-M   'P 1'
#
loop_
_entity.id
_entity.type
_entity.pdbx_description
1 polymer ?
#
loop_
_entity_poly.entity_id
_entity_poly.type
_entity_poly.pdbx_seq_one_letter_code
_entity_poly.pdbx_strand_id
1 'polypeptide(L)'
;GAFGVVWSVTDPRDGKRVALKKMPNAFQNLISSKRVFRELKMLCFLKHDNVLSALDILQPPHLDFFEEIYVITELMQSDLHKVIVSPQTLSSDHIKVFLYQILRGLKYLHSSGILHRDIKPGNLLVNSDCVLKICDFGLARVEEPDCSRHMTQEVVTQYYRAPEILMGCPHYTNAIDMWSLGCIFAELLGRRILFQAQSPIQQLDLITDLLGTPPLPAMSSACEGAKAHILRGVHKPPSLSILYMLSDEATHEAIHLLCRMLVFDPAKRISAREALSHPYLAEGRLRYHTSLCICCRSVPAGRLYTNCFEPESGATFSPAGEGGLGAVWQVKELIHQFIVDYQKGKRIPLCINPQSAAFKSFIRSTAWHSSKISKKEER
;
A
#
# COMPACT_ATOMS: atom_id res chain seq x y z
N GLY A 1 2.57 8.65 12.95
CA GLY A 1 1.24 8.01 12.86
C GLY A 1 1.35 6.57 13.29
N ALA A 2 0.40 5.71 12.94
CA ALA A 2 0.48 4.26 13.20
C ALA A 2 1.75 3.61 12.59
N PHE A 3 2.29 4.23 11.54
CA PHE A 3 3.47 3.82 10.74
C PHE A 3 4.84 4.15 11.36
N GLY A 4 4.85 4.59 12.63
CA GLY A 4 6.04 5.17 13.25
C GLY A 4 6.19 6.67 12.97
N VAL A 5 7.42 7.15 13.11
CA VAL A 5 7.78 8.57 12.94
C VAL A 5 8.57 8.72 11.65
N VAL A 6 8.15 9.68 10.82
CA VAL A 6 8.80 10.04 9.56
C VAL A 6 9.18 11.51 9.62
N TRP A 7 10.42 11.83 9.27
CA TRP A 7 10.93 13.20 9.21
C TRP A 7 11.33 13.57 7.78
N SER A 8 11.07 14.81 7.37
CA SER A 8 11.74 15.40 6.20
C SER A 8 13.12 15.87 6.67
N VAL A 9 14.17 15.35 6.04
CA VAL A 9 15.56 15.67 6.38
C VAL A 9 16.36 16.02 5.13
N THR A 10 17.47 16.72 5.30
CA THR A 10 18.44 16.98 4.21
C THR A 10 19.62 16.03 4.37
N ASP A 11 19.85 15.16 3.39
CA ASP A 11 20.99 14.24 3.39
C ASP A 11 22.29 15.07 3.32
N PRO A 12 23.16 15.05 4.34
CA PRO A 12 24.33 15.94 4.40
C PRO A 12 25.40 15.59 3.35
N ARG A 13 25.29 14.43 2.69
CA ARG A 13 26.26 13.97 1.69
C ARG A 13 26.06 14.65 0.33
N ASP A 14 24.82 14.93 -0.04
CA ASP A 14 24.46 15.47 -1.36
C ASP A 14 23.47 16.65 -1.31
N GLY A 15 23.02 17.05 -0.13
CA GLY A 15 22.09 18.16 0.08
C GLY A 15 20.65 17.86 -0.35
N LYS A 16 20.30 16.61 -0.71
CA LYS A 16 18.94 16.28 -1.16
C LYS A 16 17.98 16.15 0.02
N ARG A 17 16.75 16.63 -0.18
CA ARG A 17 15.65 16.41 0.77
C ARG A 17 15.10 14.99 0.62
N VAL A 18 14.99 14.28 1.74
CA VAL A 18 14.57 12.87 1.81
C VAL A 18 13.65 12.65 3.01
N ALA A 19 12.94 11.51 3.01
CA ALA A 19 12.16 11.07 4.16
C ALA A 19 12.96 10.05 4.98
N LEU A 20 13.15 10.33 6.27
CA LEU A 20 13.73 9.41 7.24
C LEU A 20 12.62 8.73 8.03
N LYS A 21 12.41 7.43 7.82
CA LYS A 21 11.44 6.61 8.54
C LYS A 21 12.13 5.85 9.67
N LYS A 22 11.66 6.02 10.91
CA LYS A 22 12.00 5.12 12.02
C LYS A 22 11.09 3.90 11.99
N MET A 23 11.68 2.72 11.97
CA MET A 23 10.94 1.46 12.08
C MET A 23 10.52 1.23 13.54
N PRO A 24 9.22 1.26 13.86
CA PRO A 24 8.76 1.11 15.24
C PRO A 24 8.96 -0.32 15.75
N ASN A 25 9.18 -0.46 17.05
CA ASN A 25 9.12 -1.75 17.76
C ASN A 25 10.06 -2.85 17.20
N ALA A 26 11.17 -2.47 16.55
CA ALA A 26 12.05 -3.38 15.82
C ALA A 26 12.58 -4.56 16.65
N PHE A 27 12.83 -4.37 17.95
CA PHE A 27 13.41 -5.40 18.83
C PHE A 27 12.59 -5.68 20.10
N GLN A 28 11.29 -5.36 20.11
CA GLN A 28 10.46 -5.54 21.31
C GLN A 28 10.10 -7.01 21.58
N ASN A 29 9.80 -7.77 20.52
CA ASN A 29 9.48 -9.19 20.58
C ASN A 29 9.78 -9.86 19.24
N LEU A 30 9.81 -11.20 19.23
CA LEU A 30 10.22 -11.97 18.06
C LEU A 30 9.33 -11.72 16.83
N ILE A 31 8.02 -11.62 17.02
CA ILE A 31 7.04 -11.42 15.94
C ILE A 31 7.24 -10.05 15.29
N SER A 32 7.35 -9.00 16.11
CA SER A 32 7.62 -7.64 15.65
C SER A 32 8.96 -7.53 14.94
N SER A 33 10.00 -8.19 15.47
CA SER A 33 11.34 -8.17 14.88
C SER A 33 11.36 -8.82 13.49
N LYS A 34 10.74 -10.00 13.35
CA LYS A 34 10.59 -10.67 12.04
C LYS A 34 9.78 -9.82 11.06
N ARG A 35 8.71 -9.17 11.53
CA ARG A 35 7.88 -8.28 10.71
C ARG A 35 8.69 -7.09 10.18
N VAL A 36 9.42 -6.41 11.05
CA VAL A 36 10.27 -5.27 10.67
C VAL A 36 11.39 -5.70 9.72
N PHE A 37 11.99 -6.85 9.95
CA PHE A 37 13.01 -7.37 9.03
C PHE A 37 12.44 -7.66 7.64
N ARG A 38 11.26 -8.28 7.56
CA ARG A 38 10.59 -8.55 6.29
C ARG A 38 10.24 -7.25 5.56
N GLU A 39 9.71 -6.25 6.26
CA GLU A 39 9.43 -4.93 5.68
C GLU A 39 10.72 -4.28 5.14
N LEU A 40 11.82 -4.33 5.90
CA LEU A 40 13.12 -3.80 5.49
C LEU A 40 13.63 -4.51 4.22
N LYS A 41 13.58 -5.84 4.18
CA LYS A 41 13.97 -6.63 3.01
C LYS A 41 13.11 -6.27 1.79
N MET A 42 11.80 -6.13 1.95
CA MET A 42 10.89 -5.72 0.86
C MET A 42 11.24 -4.33 0.34
N LEU A 43 11.43 -3.33 1.21
CA LEU A 43 11.82 -1.97 0.81
C LEU A 43 13.14 -1.95 0.04
N CYS A 44 14.07 -2.84 0.37
CA CYS A 44 15.36 -2.96 -0.32
C CYS A 44 15.25 -3.68 -1.67
N PHE A 45 14.38 -4.69 -1.74
CA PHE A 45 14.17 -5.54 -2.92
C PHE A 45 13.37 -4.83 -4.02
N LEU A 46 12.28 -4.15 -3.65
CA LEU A 46 11.34 -3.54 -4.59
C LEU A 46 11.98 -2.36 -5.32
N LYS A 47 11.83 -2.33 -6.65
CA LYS A 47 12.34 -1.27 -7.54
C LYS A 47 11.30 -0.94 -8.61
N HIS A 48 10.41 0.01 -8.31
CA HIS A 48 9.36 0.44 -9.22
C HIS A 48 8.92 1.88 -8.91
N ASP A 49 8.53 2.66 -9.93
CA ASP A 49 8.21 4.09 -9.73
C ASP A 49 6.99 4.30 -8.83
N ASN A 50 6.03 3.37 -8.84
CA ASN A 50 4.79 3.47 -8.05
C ASN A 50 4.80 2.62 -6.77
N VAL A 51 5.97 2.15 -6.35
CA VAL A 51 6.17 1.37 -5.11
C VAL A 51 7.33 1.99 -4.34
N LEU A 52 7.10 2.37 -3.10
CA LEU A 52 8.13 3.01 -2.28
C LEU A 52 9.29 2.03 -2.04
N SER A 53 10.51 2.49 -2.27
CA SER A 53 11.72 1.70 -2.04
C SER A 53 12.72 2.44 -1.16
N ALA A 54 13.58 1.68 -0.48
CA ALA A 54 14.67 2.26 0.29
C ALA A 54 15.70 2.87 -0.66
N LEU A 55 15.96 4.17 -0.48
CA LEU A 55 17.12 4.84 -1.07
C LEU A 55 18.38 4.44 -0.30
N ASP A 56 18.28 4.38 1.02
CA ASP A 56 19.39 4.05 1.90
C ASP A 56 18.88 3.60 3.28
N ILE A 57 19.79 3.08 4.11
CA ILE A 57 19.52 2.75 5.52
C ILE A 57 20.63 3.42 6.32
N LEU A 58 20.32 3.96 7.50
CA LEU A 58 21.38 4.49 8.37
C LEU A 58 22.27 3.34 8.82
N GLN A 59 23.58 3.59 8.88
CA GLN A 59 24.53 2.62 9.40
C GLN A 59 24.18 2.32 10.86
N PRO A 60 23.90 1.05 11.23
CA PRO A 60 23.65 0.71 12.61
C PRO A 60 24.95 0.89 13.43
N PRO A 61 24.85 1.29 14.70
CA PRO A 61 26.01 1.29 15.60
C PRO A 61 26.50 -0.14 15.87
N HIS A 62 27.46 -0.29 16.79
CA HIS A 62 27.82 -1.61 17.31
C HIS A 62 26.56 -2.35 17.80
N LEU A 63 26.54 -3.67 17.67
CA LEU A 63 25.38 -4.52 17.93
C LEU A 63 24.74 -4.27 19.30
N ASP A 64 25.57 -4.05 20.33
CA ASP A 64 25.09 -3.78 21.70
C ASP A 64 24.23 -2.51 21.80
N PHE A 65 24.52 -1.50 20.98
CA PHE A 65 23.80 -0.22 20.97
C PHE A 65 22.76 -0.12 19.84
N PHE A 66 22.56 -1.19 19.07
CA PHE A 66 21.62 -1.19 17.95
C PHE A 66 20.17 -1.39 18.43
N GLU A 67 19.48 -0.29 18.71
CA GLU A 67 18.11 -0.32 19.26
C GLU A 67 17.04 0.06 18.23
N GLU A 68 17.43 0.75 17.17
CA GLU A 68 16.50 1.41 16.25
C GLU A 68 16.99 1.31 14.81
N ILE A 69 16.05 1.16 13.88
CA ILE A 69 16.32 1.09 12.44
C ILE A 69 15.73 2.32 11.78
N TYR A 70 16.53 2.97 10.94
CA TYR A 70 16.13 4.15 10.19
C TYR A 70 16.35 3.94 8.71
N VAL A 71 15.28 4.09 7.93
CA VAL A 71 15.29 3.90 6.47
C VAL A 71 15.11 5.25 5.80
N ILE A 72 15.96 5.55 4.82
CA ILE A 72 15.84 6.73 3.97
C ILE A 72 15.06 6.34 2.72
N THR A 73 14.01 7.11 2.44
CA THR A 73 13.16 6.97 1.25
C THR A 73 13.04 8.32 0.57
N GLU A 74 12.45 8.34 -0.61
CA GLU A 74 12.07 9.61 -1.24
C GLU A 74 11.03 10.35 -0.41
N LEU A 75 11.12 11.68 -0.45
CA LEU A 75 10.16 12.54 0.23
C LEU A 75 8.90 12.68 -0.62
N MET A 76 7.80 12.08 -0.17
CA MET A 76 6.46 12.30 -0.73
C MET A 76 5.73 13.31 0.16
N GLN A 77 4.98 14.28 -0.40
CA GLN A 77 4.39 15.47 0.25
C GLN A 77 3.00 15.27 0.89
N SER A 78 2.34 14.16 0.62
CA SER A 78 1.07 13.82 1.26
C SER A 78 0.76 12.32 1.10
N ASP A 79 -0.45 11.95 1.46
CA ASP A 79 -1.08 10.66 1.21
C ASP A 79 -2.43 10.89 0.52
N LEU A 80 -2.93 9.86 -0.16
CA LEU A 80 -4.16 9.95 -0.93
C LEU A 80 -5.38 10.22 -0.04
N HIS A 81 -5.35 9.76 1.23
CA HIS A 81 -6.42 10.05 2.18
C HIS A 81 -6.60 11.57 2.36
N LYS A 82 -5.50 12.29 2.63
CA LYS A 82 -5.55 13.75 2.75
C LYS A 82 -6.01 14.43 1.46
N VAL A 83 -5.63 13.91 0.29
CA VAL A 83 -6.11 14.46 -0.98
C VAL A 83 -7.63 14.29 -1.11
N ILE A 84 -8.16 13.11 -0.80
CA ILE A 84 -9.60 12.77 -0.83
C ILE A 84 -10.43 13.65 0.12
N VAL A 85 -9.91 13.97 1.30
CA VAL A 85 -10.67 14.80 2.28
C VAL A 85 -10.38 16.30 2.19
N SER A 86 -9.37 16.72 1.42
CA SER A 86 -9.03 18.13 1.23
C SER A 86 -10.11 18.88 0.44
N PRO A 87 -10.20 20.21 0.48
CA PRO A 87 -11.14 20.95 -0.39
C PRO A 87 -10.72 20.98 -1.88
N GLN A 88 -9.57 20.42 -2.25
CA GLN A 88 -9.10 20.42 -3.64
C GLN A 88 -10.00 19.53 -4.51
N THR A 89 -10.33 20.04 -5.70
CA THR A 89 -11.14 19.31 -6.68
C THR A 89 -10.33 18.17 -7.31
N LEU A 90 -10.89 16.96 -7.29
CA LEU A 90 -10.34 15.81 -8.00
C LEU A 90 -11.05 15.70 -9.34
N SER A 91 -10.42 16.16 -10.42
CA SER A 91 -10.93 15.97 -11.77
C SER A 91 -10.87 14.50 -12.19
N SER A 92 -11.64 14.15 -13.22
CA SER A 92 -11.58 12.82 -13.85
C SER A 92 -10.14 12.40 -14.21
N ASP A 93 -9.32 13.35 -14.68
CA ASP A 93 -7.92 13.11 -14.99
C ASP A 93 -7.08 12.71 -13.77
N HIS A 94 -7.28 13.38 -12.63
CA HIS A 94 -6.60 13.02 -11.39
C HIS A 94 -6.98 11.60 -10.97
N ILE A 95 -8.26 11.24 -11.03
CA ILE A 95 -8.76 9.91 -10.67
C ILE A 95 -8.14 8.84 -11.56
N LYS A 96 -8.18 9.03 -12.89
CA LYS A 96 -7.59 8.09 -13.86
C LYS A 96 -6.08 7.90 -13.65
N VAL A 97 -5.35 8.99 -13.40
CA VAL A 97 -3.89 8.94 -13.18
C VAL A 97 -3.53 8.28 -11.85
N PHE A 98 -4.25 8.56 -10.76
CA PHE A 98 -4.03 7.87 -9.49
C PHE A 98 -4.35 6.39 -9.61
N LEU A 99 -5.51 6.04 -10.17
CA LEU A 99 -5.92 4.64 -10.36
C LEU A 99 -4.91 3.86 -11.22
N TYR A 100 -4.46 4.46 -12.32
CA TYR A 100 -3.43 3.89 -13.20
C TYR A 100 -2.12 3.59 -12.43
N GLN A 101 -1.62 4.55 -11.65
CA GLN A 101 -0.38 4.38 -10.89
C GLN A 101 -0.50 3.31 -9.80
N ILE A 102 -1.64 3.24 -9.10
CA ILE A 102 -1.89 2.21 -8.09
C ILE A 102 -1.90 0.82 -8.75
N LEU A 103 -2.62 0.67 -9.86
CA LEU A 103 -2.67 -0.60 -10.60
C LEU A 103 -1.30 -1.01 -11.16
N ARG A 104 -0.52 -0.05 -11.67
CA ARG A 104 0.85 -0.29 -12.14
C ARG A 104 1.73 -0.79 -11.00
N GLY A 105 1.63 -0.21 -9.81
CA GLY A 105 2.32 -0.67 -8.61
C GLY A 105 1.86 -2.05 -8.13
N LEU A 106 0.55 -2.31 -8.11
CA LEU A 106 -0.02 -3.60 -7.72
C LEU A 106 0.39 -4.72 -8.67
N LYS A 107 0.36 -4.48 -9.99
CA LYS A 107 0.85 -5.45 -10.99
C LYS A 107 2.30 -5.86 -10.69
N TYR A 108 3.16 -4.88 -10.40
CA TYR A 108 4.55 -5.15 -10.04
C TYR A 108 4.67 -5.98 -8.74
N LEU A 109 3.96 -5.60 -7.68
CA LEU A 109 3.95 -6.33 -6.41
C LEU A 109 3.45 -7.77 -6.57
N HIS A 110 2.32 -7.95 -7.25
CA HIS A 110 1.70 -9.25 -7.49
C HIS A 110 2.59 -10.15 -8.35
N SER A 111 3.27 -9.60 -9.37
CA SER A 111 4.26 -10.36 -10.15
C SER A 111 5.50 -10.77 -9.35
N SER A 112 5.77 -10.10 -8.21
CA SER A 112 6.84 -10.47 -7.27
C SER A 112 6.39 -11.53 -6.26
N GLY A 113 5.13 -11.99 -6.33
CA GLY A 113 4.52 -12.86 -5.33
C GLY A 113 4.26 -12.16 -3.99
N ILE A 114 4.10 -10.83 -3.98
CA ILE A 114 3.83 -10.06 -2.75
C ILE A 114 2.36 -9.63 -2.72
N LEU A 115 1.68 -9.96 -1.62
CA LEU A 115 0.36 -9.46 -1.23
C LEU A 115 0.55 -8.29 -0.27
N HIS A 116 -0.05 -7.13 -0.55
CA HIS A 116 0.10 -5.98 0.34
C HIS A 116 -0.78 -6.10 1.59
N ARG A 117 -2.03 -6.53 1.43
CA ARG A 117 -3.03 -6.79 2.49
C ARG A 117 -3.51 -5.58 3.31
N ASP A 118 -3.04 -4.37 2.99
CA ASP A 118 -3.44 -3.12 3.69
C ASP A 118 -3.43 -1.94 2.72
N ILE A 119 -3.93 -2.17 1.51
CA ILE A 119 -4.14 -1.10 0.52
C ILE A 119 -5.27 -0.21 1.03
N LYS A 120 -4.93 1.06 1.30
CA LYS A 120 -5.86 2.11 1.75
C LYS A 120 -5.28 3.47 1.39
N PRO A 121 -6.09 4.54 1.32
CA PRO A 121 -5.61 5.85 0.90
C PRO A 121 -4.44 6.40 1.74
N GLY A 122 -4.37 6.07 3.03
CA GLY A 122 -3.26 6.46 3.91
C GLY A 122 -1.92 5.77 3.61
N ASN A 123 -1.93 4.66 2.87
CA ASN A 123 -0.74 3.90 2.45
C ASN A 123 -0.36 4.19 0.98
N LEU A 124 -1.00 5.17 0.36
CA LEU A 124 -0.73 5.62 -1.00
C LEU A 124 -0.16 7.04 -0.92
N LEU A 125 1.15 7.14 -0.89
CA LEU A 125 1.84 8.42 -0.79
C LEU A 125 1.75 9.18 -2.12
N VAL A 126 1.60 10.49 -2.05
CA VAL A 126 1.48 11.36 -3.22
C VAL A 126 2.35 12.61 -3.08
N ASN A 127 2.89 13.11 -4.19
CA ASN A 127 3.61 14.38 -4.23
C ASN A 127 2.83 15.47 -4.97
N SER A 128 3.38 16.70 -5.02
CA SER A 128 2.78 17.84 -5.73
C SER A 128 2.63 17.61 -7.23
N ASP A 129 3.44 16.72 -7.79
CA ASP A 129 3.44 16.37 -9.22
C ASP A 129 2.47 15.21 -9.52
N CYS A 130 1.59 14.85 -8.58
CA CYS A 130 0.65 13.72 -8.69
C CYS A 130 1.32 12.35 -8.92
N VAL A 131 2.61 12.21 -8.61
CA VAL A 131 3.28 10.91 -8.54
C VAL A 131 2.80 10.19 -7.29
N LEU A 132 2.39 8.94 -7.46
CA LEU A 132 1.87 8.09 -6.40
C LEU A 132 2.77 6.89 -6.15
N LYS A 133 2.96 6.56 -4.87
CA LYS A 133 3.71 5.37 -4.42
C LYS A 133 3.00 4.60 -3.33
N ILE A 134 2.88 3.31 -3.54
CA ILE A 134 2.39 2.36 -2.53
C ILE A 134 3.47 2.20 -1.46
N CYS A 135 3.11 2.32 -0.19
CA CYS A 135 4.03 2.16 0.94
C CYS A 135 3.44 1.29 2.05
N ASP A 136 4.25 1.01 3.06
CA ASP A 136 3.91 0.25 4.27
C ASP A 136 3.67 -1.25 4.05
N PHE A 137 4.78 -1.97 3.92
CA PHE A 137 4.80 -3.42 3.76
C PHE A 137 4.82 -4.18 5.10
N GLY A 138 4.54 -3.51 6.22
CA GLY A 138 4.56 -4.13 7.56
C GLY A 138 3.55 -5.28 7.69
N LEU A 139 2.44 -5.20 6.95
CA LEU A 139 1.48 -6.29 6.83
C LEU A 139 1.65 -7.11 5.56
N ALA A 140 2.58 -6.80 4.66
CA ALA A 140 2.73 -7.55 3.43
C ALA A 140 3.23 -8.98 3.68
N ARG A 141 2.85 -9.89 2.77
CA ARG A 141 3.19 -11.32 2.82
C ARG A 141 3.56 -11.82 1.43
N VAL A 142 4.35 -12.88 1.40
CA VAL A 142 4.54 -13.68 0.19
C VAL A 142 3.27 -14.51 -0.03
N GLU A 143 2.83 -14.59 -1.27
CA GLU A 143 1.73 -15.45 -1.67
C GLU A 143 2.04 -16.90 -1.31
N GLU A 144 1.08 -17.58 -0.69
CA GLU A 144 1.20 -18.99 -0.34
C GLU A 144 0.53 -19.83 -1.44
N PRO A 145 1.29 -20.50 -2.31
CA PRO A 145 0.71 -21.30 -3.40
C PRO A 145 -0.06 -22.52 -2.89
N ASP A 146 0.24 -23.02 -1.69
CA ASP A 146 -0.46 -24.15 -1.10
C ASP A 146 -1.77 -23.71 -0.41
N CYS A 147 -2.89 -23.96 -1.07
CA CYS A 147 -4.23 -23.64 -0.58
C CYS A 147 -4.59 -24.33 0.75
N SER A 148 -3.86 -25.37 1.18
CA SER A 148 -4.09 -26.04 2.46
C SER A 148 -3.49 -25.27 3.65
N ARG A 149 -2.57 -24.34 3.41
CA ARG A 149 -1.91 -23.57 4.45
C ARG A 149 -2.70 -22.31 4.80
N HIS A 150 -2.94 -22.14 6.10
CA HIS A 150 -3.70 -21.01 6.60
C HIS A 150 -2.87 -19.73 6.59
N MET A 151 -3.47 -18.66 6.09
CA MET A 151 -2.87 -17.32 6.06
C MET A 151 -3.38 -16.47 7.24
N THR A 152 -2.46 -15.77 7.91
CA THR A 152 -2.77 -14.96 9.10
C THR A 152 -3.82 -13.87 8.82
N GLN A 153 -4.80 -13.72 9.73
CA GLN A 153 -5.86 -12.70 9.69
C GLN A 153 -5.47 -11.43 10.46
N GLU A 154 -4.20 -11.00 10.39
CA GLU A 154 -3.75 -9.77 11.07
C GLU A 154 -4.33 -8.55 10.37
N VAL A 155 -5.22 -7.79 11.02
CA VAL A 155 -5.88 -6.68 10.31
C VAL A 155 -6.09 -5.43 11.16
N VAL A 156 -5.78 -4.28 10.56
CA VAL A 156 -5.83 -2.93 11.18
C VAL A 156 -7.10 -2.19 10.74
N THR A 157 -7.17 -1.69 9.50
CA THR A 157 -8.31 -0.87 9.02
C THR A 157 -9.39 -1.74 8.38
N GLN A 158 -10.67 -1.50 8.68
CA GLN A 158 -11.79 -2.36 8.26
C GLN A 158 -12.38 -2.03 6.89
N TYR A 159 -12.46 -0.74 6.55
CA TYR A 159 -13.25 -0.24 5.42
C TYR A 159 -12.86 -0.78 4.03
N TYR A 160 -11.61 -1.23 3.90
CA TYR A 160 -11.03 -1.71 2.64
C TYR A 160 -10.84 -3.24 2.62
N ARG A 161 -11.31 -3.96 3.65
CA ARG A 161 -11.14 -5.42 3.74
C ARG A 161 -12.05 -6.14 2.75
N ALA A 162 -11.47 -7.12 2.07
CA ALA A 162 -12.19 -7.98 1.14
C ALA A 162 -13.18 -8.93 1.84
N PRO A 163 -14.27 -9.36 1.17
CA PRO A 163 -15.26 -10.26 1.74
C PRO A 163 -14.63 -11.54 2.29
N GLU A 164 -13.69 -12.15 1.58
CA GLU A 164 -13.00 -13.38 2.01
C GLU A 164 -12.19 -13.22 3.31
N ILE A 165 -11.68 -12.02 3.59
CA ILE A 165 -11.01 -11.71 4.86
C ILE A 165 -12.05 -11.56 5.98
N LEU A 166 -13.15 -10.86 5.72
CA LEU A 166 -14.24 -10.65 6.69
C LEU A 166 -14.96 -11.96 7.04
N MET A 167 -15.06 -12.88 6.07
CA MET A 167 -15.66 -14.20 6.23
C MET A 167 -14.70 -15.24 6.84
N GLY A 168 -13.46 -14.85 7.15
CA GLY A 168 -12.47 -15.73 7.77
C GLY A 168 -12.04 -16.90 6.88
N CYS A 169 -11.96 -16.69 5.56
CA CYS A 169 -11.44 -17.71 4.65
C CYS A 169 -9.98 -18.04 5.03
N PRO A 170 -9.59 -19.32 5.10
CA PRO A 170 -8.25 -19.72 5.54
C PRO A 170 -7.16 -19.34 4.53
N HIS A 171 -7.51 -19.23 3.26
CA HIS A 171 -6.62 -18.89 2.16
C HIS A 171 -7.19 -17.73 1.35
N TYR A 172 -6.31 -16.86 0.86
CA TYR A 172 -6.65 -15.69 0.06
C TYR A 172 -5.48 -15.32 -0.85
N THR A 173 -5.79 -14.67 -1.98
CA THR A 173 -4.83 -14.33 -3.04
C THR A 173 -4.65 -12.82 -3.17
N ASN A 174 -3.92 -12.39 -4.21
CA ASN A 174 -3.76 -10.98 -4.60
C ASN A 174 -5.08 -10.25 -4.92
N ALA A 175 -6.19 -10.99 -5.09
CA ALA A 175 -7.52 -10.44 -5.28
C ALA A 175 -7.93 -9.52 -4.11
N ILE A 176 -7.45 -9.74 -2.89
CA ILE A 176 -7.78 -8.87 -1.75
C ILE A 176 -7.35 -7.42 -1.96
N ASP A 177 -6.18 -7.21 -2.60
CA ASP A 177 -5.67 -5.87 -2.88
C ASP A 177 -6.52 -5.19 -3.97
N MET A 178 -7.05 -5.98 -4.92
CA MET A 178 -7.95 -5.49 -5.97
C MET A 178 -9.31 -5.07 -5.40
N TRP A 179 -9.81 -5.77 -4.38
CA TRP A 179 -11.00 -5.34 -3.65
C TRP A 179 -10.76 -4.01 -2.94
N SER A 180 -9.66 -3.91 -2.19
CA SER A 180 -9.29 -2.69 -1.49
C SER A 180 -9.18 -1.51 -2.46
N LEU A 181 -8.58 -1.73 -3.63
CA LEU A 181 -8.53 -0.72 -4.69
C LEU A 181 -9.91 -0.34 -5.23
N GLY A 182 -10.84 -1.28 -5.37
CA GLY A 182 -12.24 -0.99 -5.71
C GLY A 182 -12.89 -0.02 -4.72
N CYS A 183 -12.72 -0.26 -3.41
CA CYS A 183 -13.19 0.67 -2.38
C CYS A 183 -12.55 2.07 -2.53
N ILE A 184 -11.24 2.13 -2.78
CA ILE A 184 -10.52 3.40 -2.97
C ILE A 184 -11.00 4.10 -4.25
N PHE A 185 -11.28 3.37 -5.32
CA PHE A 185 -11.75 3.95 -6.57
C PHE A 185 -13.14 4.56 -6.40
N ALA A 186 -14.06 3.88 -5.71
CA ALA A 186 -15.34 4.45 -5.33
C ALA A 186 -15.19 5.70 -4.44
N GLU A 187 -14.21 5.69 -3.52
CA GLU A 187 -13.91 6.83 -2.65
C GLU A 187 -13.27 8.01 -3.41
N LEU A 188 -12.49 7.75 -4.45
CA LEU A 188 -11.97 8.80 -5.35
C LEU A 188 -13.09 9.47 -6.14
N LEU A 189 -14.08 8.71 -6.60
CA LEU A 189 -15.27 9.23 -7.30
C LEU A 189 -16.18 10.00 -6.34
N GLY A 190 -16.60 9.36 -5.24
CA GLY A 190 -17.60 9.91 -4.32
C GLY A 190 -17.07 10.75 -3.17
N ARG A 191 -15.74 10.86 -3.01
CA ARG A 191 -15.05 11.63 -1.96
C ARG A 191 -15.43 11.22 -0.53
N ARG A 192 -15.97 10.01 -0.38
CA ARG A 192 -16.44 9.41 0.87
C ARG A 192 -16.12 7.93 0.88
N ILE A 193 -15.84 7.39 2.07
CA ILE A 193 -15.60 5.95 2.26
C ILE A 193 -16.83 5.18 1.79
N LEU A 194 -16.63 4.21 0.88
CA LEU A 194 -17.73 3.43 0.30
C LEU A 194 -18.48 2.60 1.35
N PHE A 195 -17.74 1.90 2.22
CA PHE A 195 -18.29 1.04 3.26
C PHE A 195 -17.83 1.51 4.64
N GLN A 196 -18.58 2.43 5.24
CA GLN A 196 -18.24 3.02 6.54
C GLN A 196 -18.86 2.22 7.69
N ALA A 197 -18.38 1.00 7.94
CA ALA A 197 -18.90 0.14 9.01
C ALA A 197 -18.13 0.23 10.34
N GLN A 198 -18.83 0.06 11.45
CA GLN A 198 -18.29 0.03 12.81
C GLN A 198 -17.84 -1.37 13.26
N SER A 199 -18.22 -2.43 12.54
CA SER A 199 -17.85 -3.81 12.87
C SER A 199 -17.67 -4.68 11.62
N PRO A 200 -16.89 -5.79 11.69
CA PRO A 200 -16.67 -6.65 10.53
C PRO A 200 -17.97 -7.25 9.98
N ILE A 201 -18.94 -7.50 10.86
CA ILE A 201 -20.27 -7.99 10.51
C ILE A 201 -21.03 -6.90 9.73
N GLN A 202 -21.07 -5.67 10.25
CA GLN A 202 -21.71 -4.56 9.54
C GLN A 202 -21.02 -4.27 8.19
N GLN A 203 -19.70 -4.43 8.11
CA GLN A 203 -18.97 -4.31 6.84
C GLN A 203 -19.49 -5.33 5.82
N LEU A 204 -19.67 -6.59 6.24
CA LEU A 204 -20.22 -7.65 5.40
C LEU A 204 -21.67 -7.37 4.99
N ASP A 205 -22.48 -6.79 5.89
CA ASP A 205 -23.85 -6.37 5.59
C ASP A 205 -23.89 -5.29 4.51
N LEU A 206 -23.09 -4.22 4.64
CA LEU A 206 -23.01 -3.14 3.64
C LEU A 206 -22.53 -3.66 2.27
N ILE A 207 -21.60 -4.61 2.26
CA ILE A 207 -21.14 -5.27 1.03
C ILE A 207 -22.28 -6.05 0.39
N THR A 208 -23.04 -6.80 1.19
CA THR A 208 -24.19 -7.60 0.72
C THR A 208 -25.34 -6.70 0.24
N ASP A 209 -25.53 -5.52 0.85
CA ASP A 209 -26.51 -4.54 0.40
C ASP A 209 -26.19 -3.98 -1.00
N LEU A 210 -24.90 -3.79 -1.31
CA LEU A 210 -24.48 -3.31 -2.62
C LEU A 210 -24.44 -4.42 -3.68
N LEU A 211 -23.81 -5.56 -3.36
CA LEU A 211 -23.54 -6.63 -4.33
C LEU A 211 -24.66 -7.67 -4.42
N GLY A 212 -25.63 -7.64 -3.51
CA GLY A 212 -26.63 -8.66 -3.34
C GLY A 212 -26.12 -9.87 -2.54
N THR A 213 -27.02 -10.80 -2.25
CA THR A 213 -26.68 -12.04 -1.53
C THR A 213 -25.82 -12.94 -2.42
N PRO A 214 -24.57 -13.28 -2.01
CA PRO A 214 -23.69 -14.12 -2.81
C PRO A 214 -24.25 -15.55 -2.94
N PRO A 215 -24.05 -16.22 -4.08
CA PRO A 215 -24.40 -17.63 -4.22
C PRO A 215 -23.46 -18.50 -3.37
N LEU A 216 -23.94 -19.67 -2.91
CA LEU A 216 -23.16 -20.58 -2.05
C LEU A 216 -21.74 -20.90 -2.56
N PRO A 217 -21.49 -21.12 -3.88
CA PRO A 217 -20.13 -21.37 -4.38
C PRO A 217 -19.15 -20.22 -4.09
N ALA A 218 -19.61 -18.97 -4.11
CA ALA A 218 -18.80 -17.80 -3.81
C ALA A 218 -18.43 -17.68 -2.33
N MET A 219 -19.10 -18.45 -1.46
CA MET A 219 -18.82 -18.53 -0.02
C MET A 219 -18.24 -19.89 0.38
N SER A 220 -17.84 -20.74 -0.57
CA SER A 220 -17.42 -22.12 -0.28
C SER A 220 -16.34 -22.23 0.82
N SER A 221 -15.34 -21.35 0.77
CA SER A 221 -14.21 -21.29 1.72
C SER A 221 -14.46 -20.44 2.97
N ALA A 222 -15.64 -19.81 3.10
CA ALA A 222 -15.98 -18.99 4.25
C ALA A 222 -16.20 -19.83 5.53
N CYS A 223 -15.97 -19.23 6.70
CA CYS A 223 -16.27 -19.87 7.97
C CYS A 223 -17.80 -20.04 8.16
N GLU A 224 -18.19 -21.05 8.93
CA GLU A 224 -19.61 -21.37 9.15
C GLU A 224 -20.39 -20.21 9.78
N GLY A 225 -19.75 -19.45 10.69
CA GLY A 225 -20.37 -18.27 11.29
C GLY A 225 -20.74 -17.20 10.27
N ALA A 226 -19.85 -16.91 9.31
CA ALA A 226 -20.09 -15.91 8.27
C ALA A 226 -21.15 -16.38 7.26
N LYS A 227 -21.09 -17.66 6.84
CA LYS A 227 -22.12 -18.27 5.98
C LYS A 227 -23.50 -18.19 6.62
N ALA A 228 -23.61 -18.62 7.88
CA ALA A 228 -24.87 -18.61 8.63
C ALA A 228 -25.40 -17.19 8.88
N HIS A 229 -24.53 -16.18 8.99
CA HIS A 229 -24.93 -14.78 9.09
C HIS A 229 -25.57 -14.29 7.78
N ILE A 230 -24.89 -14.49 6.65
CA ILE A 230 -25.39 -14.06 5.32
C ILE A 230 -26.70 -14.79 4.97
N LEU A 231 -26.76 -16.11 5.19
CA LEU A 231 -27.91 -16.94 4.81
C LEU A 231 -29.14 -16.76 5.71
N ARG A 232 -28.97 -16.21 6.93
CA ARG A 232 -30.11 -15.83 7.78
C ARG A 232 -30.82 -14.57 7.27
N GLY A 233 -30.14 -13.74 6.49
CA GLY A 233 -30.72 -12.55 5.89
C GLY A 233 -31.71 -12.89 4.77
N VAL A 234 -32.59 -11.94 4.46
CA VAL A 234 -33.43 -11.99 3.25
C VAL A 234 -32.53 -11.92 2.02
N HIS A 235 -32.86 -12.69 0.98
CA HIS A 235 -32.15 -12.62 -0.30
C HIS A 235 -32.28 -11.20 -0.91
N LYS A 236 -31.15 -10.59 -1.24
CA LYS A 236 -31.06 -9.23 -1.79
C LYS A 236 -30.53 -9.27 -3.24
N PRO A 237 -31.18 -8.60 -4.20
CA PRO A 237 -30.60 -8.39 -5.52
C PRO A 237 -29.45 -7.36 -5.46
N PRO A 238 -28.51 -7.36 -6.42
CA PRO A 238 -27.46 -6.34 -6.50
C PRO A 238 -28.04 -4.94 -6.73
N SER A 239 -27.50 -3.93 -6.05
CA SER A 239 -27.91 -2.51 -6.13
C SER A 239 -26.80 -1.63 -6.72
N LEU A 240 -26.24 -2.07 -7.86
CA LEU A 240 -25.07 -1.43 -8.47
C LEU A 240 -25.37 -0.03 -9.06
N SER A 241 -26.64 0.29 -9.32
CA SER A 241 -27.05 1.59 -9.86
C SER A 241 -26.69 2.76 -8.94
N ILE A 242 -26.59 2.53 -7.62
CA ILE A 242 -26.17 3.52 -6.63
C ILE A 242 -24.76 4.05 -6.93
N LEU A 243 -23.90 3.25 -7.57
CA LEU A 243 -22.54 3.68 -7.91
C LEU A 243 -22.51 4.82 -8.94
N TYR A 244 -23.52 4.93 -9.80
CA TYR A 244 -23.66 6.08 -10.71
C TYR A 244 -24.00 7.39 -10.00
N MET A 245 -24.47 7.32 -8.75
CA MET A 245 -24.80 8.48 -7.92
C MET A 245 -23.61 8.97 -7.09
N LEU A 246 -22.41 8.43 -7.30
CA LEU A 246 -21.21 8.83 -6.55
C LEU A 246 -20.77 10.25 -6.91
N SER A 247 -20.69 10.57 -8.21
CA SER A 247 -20.36 11.89 -8.74
C SER A 247 -20.60 11.94 -10.26
N ASP A 248 -20.42 13.11 -10.89
CA ASP A 248 -20.51 13.25 -12.34
C ASP A 248 -19.36 12.53 -13.09
N GLU A 249 -18.26 12.22 -12.40
CA GLU A 249 -17.14 11.42 -12.93
C GLU A 249 -17.42 9.91 -12.97
N ALA A 250 -18.55 9.46 -12.42
CA ALA A 250 -18.99 8.07 -12.41
C ALA A 250 -19.53 7.61 -13.79
N THR A 251 -18.68 7.70 -14.83
CA THR A 251 -19.04 7.28 -16.20
C THR A 251 -19.31 5.77 -16.28
N HIS A 252 -19.94 5.32 -17.37
CA HIS A 252 -20.16 3.88 -17.60
C HIS A 252 -18.86 3.07 -17.56
N GLU A 253 -17.77 3.56 -18.12
CA GLU A 253 -16.48 2.88 -18.08
C GLU A 253 -15.88 2.86 -16.67
N ALA A 254 -16.07 3.94 -15.89
CA ALA A 254 -15.63 4.01 -14.50
C ALA A 254 -16.35 2.96 -13.65
N ILE A 255 -17.69 2.95 -13.73
CA ILE A 255 -18.51 2.02 -12.96
C ILE A 255 -18.33 0.58 -13.43
N HIS A 256 -18.17 0.34 -14.72
CA HIS A 256 -17.86 -0.99 -15.24
C HIS A 256 -16.55 -1.54 -14.66
N LEU A 257 -15.48 -0.74 -14.65
CA LEU A 257 -14.21 -1.14 -14.02
C LEU A 257 -14.37 -1.35 -12.51
N LEU A 258 -15.10 -0.47 -11.83
CA LEU A 258 -15.37 -0.57 -10.40
C LEU A 258 -16.12 -1.88 -10.05
N CYS A 259 -17.16 -2.22 -10.81
CA CYS A 259 -17.90 -3.47 -10.64
C CYS A 259 -17.04 -4.72 -10.92
N ARG A 260 -16.06 -4.63 -11.81
CA ARG A 260 -15.08 -5.70 -12.05
C ARG A 260 -14.09 -5.89 -10.89
N MET A 261 -13.87 -4.85 -10.07
CA MET A 261 -13.06 -4.91 -8.84
C MET A 261 -13.89 -5.35 -7.62
N LEU A 262 -15.12 -4.87 -7.50
CA LEU A 262 -16.04 -5.18 -6.40
C LEU A 262 -16.84 -6.45 -6.70
N VAL A 263 -16.14 -7.58 -6.71
CA VAL A 263 -16.73 -8.91 -6.91
C VAL A 263 -16.56 -9.74 -5.65
N PHE A 264 -17.65 -10.39 -5.22
CA PHE A 264 -17.68 -11.21 -4.01
C PHE A 264 -16.74 -12.41 -4.11
N ASP A 265 -16.79 -13.13 -5.24
CA ASP A 265 -15.91 -14.25 -5.55
C ASP A 265 -14.52 -13.75 -5.96
N PRO A 266 -13.45 -14.00 -5.16
CA PRO A 266 -12.11 -13.51 -5.47
C PRO A 266 -11.54 -14.07 -6.77
N ALA A 267 -11.97 -15.26 -7.22
CA ALA A 267 -11.50 -15.87 -8.46
C ALA A 267 -12.07 -15.18 -9.71
N LYS A 268 -13.18 -14.46 -9.57
CA LYS A 268 -13.82 -13.68 -10.65
C LYS A 268 -13.42 -12.21 -10.64
N ARG A 269 -12.70 -11.77 -9.62
CA ARG A 269 -12.25 -10.39 -9.46
C ARG A 269 -11.16 -10.08 -10.49
N ILE A 270 -11.27 -8.93 -11.14
CA ILE A 270 -10.30 -8.51 -12.16
C ILE A 270 -8.89 -8.42 -11.56
N SER A 271 -7.89 -8.93 -12.27
CA SER A 271 -6.48 -8.79 -11.87
C SER A 271 -5.95 -7.38 -12.17
N ALA A 272 -4.84 -6.98 -11.54
CA ALA A 272 -4.19 -5.70 -11.86
C ALA A 272 -3.80 -5.59 -13.35
N ARG A 273 -3.34 -6.70 -13.95
CA ARG A 273 -2.95 -6.78 -15.37
C ARG A 273 -4.14 -6.56 -16.30
N GLU A 274 -5.26 -7.21 -16.03
CA GLU A 274 -6.50 -7.04 -16.82
C GLU A 274 -7.11 -5.65 -16.61
N ALA A 275 -7.12 -5.16 -15.37
CA ALA A 275 -7.63 -3.84 -15.04
C ALA A 275 -6.86 -2.74 -15.76
N LEU A 276 -5.53 -2.83 -15.86
CA LEU A 276 -4.72 -1.91 -16.65
C LEU A 276 -5.20 -1.88 -18.11
N SER A 277 -5.54 -3.02 -18.69
CA SER A 277 -6.02 -3.10 -20.09
C SER A 277 -7.44 -2.54 -20.30
N HIS A 278 -8.13 -2.12 -19.24
CA HIS A 278 -9.49 -1.59 -19.33
C HIS A 278 -9.54 -0.21 -20.02
N PRO A 279 -10.54 0.07 -20.90
CA PRO A 279 -10.64 1.33 -21.64
C PRO A 279 -10.61 2.61 -20.78
N TYR A 280 -11.21 2.56 -19.58
CA TYR A 280 -11.20 3.68 -18.62
C TYR A 280 -9.79 4.22 -18.31
N LEU A 281 -8.76 3.36 -18.37
CA LEU A 281 -7.38 3.74 -18.03
C LEU A 281 -6.53 4.17 -19.24
N ALA A 282 -7.08 4.16 -20.45
CA ALA A 282 -6.34 4.56 -21.65
C ALA A 282 -5.78 5.99 -21.53
N GLU A 283 -6.63 6.94 -21.13
CA GLU A 283 -6.23 8.34 -20.93
C GLU A 283 -5.29 8.52 -19.74
N GLY A 284 -5.57 7.83 -18.62
CA GLY A 284 -4.70 7.88 -17.43
C GLY A 284 -3.29 7.39 -17.73
N ARG A 285 -3.16 6.28 -18.48
CA ARG A 285 -1.88 5.76 -18.98
C ARG A 285 -1.17 6.78 -19.85
N LEU A 286 -1.86 7.34 -20.85
CA LEU A 286 -1.28 8.28 -21.78
C LEU A 286 -0.76 9.52 -21.04
N ARG A 287 -1.56 10.07 -20.13
CA ARG A 287 -1.20 11.26 -19.34
C ARG A 287 0.00 10.99 -18.43
N TYR A 288 0.01 9.84 -17.75
CA TYR A 288 1.16 9.44 -16.94
C TYR A 288 2.44 9.37 -17.77
N HIS A 289 2.42 8.69 -18.91
CA HIS A 289 3.61 8.54 -19.76
C HIS A 289 3.98 9.77 -20.57
N THR A 290 3.05 10.72 -20.72
CA THR A 290 3.27 12.00 -21.44
C THR A 290 3.71 13.14 -20.54
N SER A 291 3.55 13.06 -19.22
CA SER A 291 3.91 14.21 -18.38
C SER A 291 4.52 13.87 -17.02
N LEU A 292 4.30 12.67 -16.49
CA LEU A 292 4.58 12.38 -15.08
C LEU A 292 5.69 11.35 -14.87
N CYS A 293 5.80 10.38 -15.78
CA CYS A 293 6.75 9.30 -15.61
C CYS A 293 8.19 9.77 -15.88
N ILE A 294 9.14 9.14 -15.20
CA ILE A 294 10.56 9.33 -15.44
C ILE A 294 11.11 8.37 -16.51
N CYS A 295 10.33 7.36 -16.92
CA CYS A 295 10.74 6.35 -17.90
C CYS A 295 10.57 6.81 -19.36
N CYS A 296 9.79 7.87 -19.62
CA CYS A 296 9.66 8.49 -20.93
C CYS A 296 10.32 9.87 -20.89
N ARG A 297 11.09 10.22 -21.91
CA ARG A 297 11.89 11.46 -21.93
C ARG A 297 11.63 12.28 -23.19
N SER A 298 11.57 13.59 -23.04
CA SER A 298 11.56 14.51 -24.17
C SER A 298 12.97 14.67 -24.72
N VAL A 299 13.13 14.49 -26.03
CA VAL A 299 14.35 14.76 -26.79
C VAL A 299 14.01 15.73 -27.93
N PRO A 300 15.00 16.34 -28.61
CA PRO A 300 14.73 17.29 -29.69
C PRO A 300 13.85 16.72 -30.83
N ALA A 301 13.91 15.41 -31.07
CA ALA A 301 13.12 14.70 -32.07
C ALA A 301 11.69 14.31 -31.60
N GLY A 302 11.28 14.69 -30.38
CA GLY A 302 9.97 14.35 -29.81
C GLY A 302 10.08 13.59 -28.49
N ARG A 303 8.99 12.95 -28.07
CA ARG A 303 8.96 12.18 -26.82
C ARG A 303 9.34 10.72 -27.08
N LEU A 304 10.38 10.24 -26.40
CA LEU A 304 10.76 8.84 -26.40
C LEU A 304 10.00 8.11 -25.29
N TYR A 305 9.17 7.16 -25.70
CA TYR A 305 8.39 6.31 -24.81
C TYR A 305 9.19 5.07 -24.40
N THR A 306 9.00 4.60 -23.17
CA THR A 306 9.54 3.30 -22.73
C THR A 306 8.93 2.16 -23.53
N ASN A 307 9.70 1.08 -23.71
CA ASN A 307 9.22 -0.15 -24.38
C ASN A 307 8.22 -0.93 -23.50
N CYS A 308 8.19 -0.67 -22.19
CA CYS A 308 7.28 -1.32 -21.26
C CYS A 308 6.67 -0.29 -20.32
N PHE A 309 5.41 0.09 -20.57
CA PHE A 309 4.69 1.04 -19.73
C PHE A 309 4.39 0.50 -18.34
N GLU A 310 4.24 -0.81 -18.20
CA GLU A 310 3.74 -1.48 -16.99
C GLU A 310 4.63 -2.69 -16.67
N PRO A 311 5.88 -2.46 -16.22
CA PRO A 311 6.84 -3.53 -16.00
C PRO A 311 6.41 -4.45 -14.85
N GLU A 312 6.78 -5.71 -14.97
CA GLU A 312 6.67 -6.72 -13.92
C GLU A 312 8.01 -6.86 -13.20
N SER A 313 8.01 -7.47 -12.02
CA SER A 313 9.26 -7.77 -11.33
C SER A 313 10.01 -8.89 -12.04
N GLY A 314 11.31 -8.70 -12.24
CA GLY A 314 12.18 -9.72 -12.81
C GLY A 314 12.50 -10.88 -11.86
N ALA A 315 12.06 -10.81 -10.59
CA ALA A 315 12.26 -11.84 -9.58
C ALA A 315 11.08 -11.89 -8.59
N THR A 316 10.87 -13.06 -8.00
CA THR A 316 9.95 -13.22 -6.86
C THR A 316 10.66 -12.89 -5.55
N PHE A 317 9.91 -12.36 -4.58
CA PHE A 317 10.46 -12.08 -3.26
C PHE A 317 10.55 -13.36 -2.43
N SER A 318 11.75 -13.67 -1.92
CA SER A 318 11.96 -14.82 -1.05
C SER A 318 12.08 -14.40 0.42
N PRO A 319 11.30 -15.00 1.34
CA PRO A 319 11.45 -14.79 2.77
C PRO A 319 12.65 -15.59 3.36
N ALA A 320 13.50 -16.17 2.51
CA ALA A 320 14.68 -16.93 2.94
C ALA A 320 15.52 -16.18 3.99
N GLY A 321 16.02 -16.93 4.98
CA GLY A 321 16.77 -16.40 6.13
C GLY A 321 15.93 -16.13 7.38
N GLU A 322 14.59 -16.23 7.32
CA GLU A 322 13.72 -16.10 8.52
C GLU A 322 13.51 -17.42 9.28
N GLY A 323 13.85 -18.56 8.66
CA GLY A 323 13.68 -19.90 9.22
C GLY A 323 14.66 -20.18 10.36
N GLY A 324 14.15 -20.72 11.48
CA GLY A 324 14.98 -21.14 12.62
C GLY A 324 15.33 -20.04 13.63
N LEU A 325 14.91 -18.78 13.42
CA LEU A 325 15.11 -17.70 14.39
C LEU A 325 14.12 -17.85 15.56
N GLY A 326 14.64 -18.23 16.73
CA GLY A 326 13.89 -18.48 17.96
C GLY A 326 13.94 -17.35 18.98
N ALA A 327 14.88 -16.40 18.83
CA ALA A 327 15.07 -15.30 19.78
C ALA A 327 15.30 -13.95 19.09
N VAL A 328 14.96 -12.85 19.79
CA VAL A 328 15.07 -11.47 19.27
C VAL A 328 16.52 -11.12 18.91
N TRP A 329 17.50 -11.53 19.73
CA TRP A 329 18.91 -11.22 19.50
C TRP A 329 19.42 -11.81 18.17
N GLN A 330 18.97 -13.00 17.78
CA GLN A 330 19.32 -13.63 16.50
C GLN A 330 18.77 -12.81 15.32
N VAL A 331 17.54 -12.31 15.44
CA VAL A 331 16.94 -11.43 14.42
C VAL A 331 17.70 -10.10 14.35
N LYS A 332 18.11 -9.56 15.51
CA LYS A 332 18.87 -8.31 15.61
C LYS A 332 20.24 -8.42 14.95
N GLU A 333 20.98 -9.51 15.18
CA GLU A 333 22.24 -9.81 14.48
C GLU A 333 22.04 -9.91 12.96
N LEU A 334 21.01 -10.64 12.53
CA LEU A 334 20.72 -10.81 11.12
C LEU A 334 20.38 -9.49 10.43
N ILE A 335 19.56 -8.64 11.07
CA ILE A 335 19.24 -7.30 10.57
C ILE A 335 20.52 -6.45 10.50
N HIS A 336 21.35 -6.47 11.54
CA HIS A 336 22.60 -5.70 11.58
C HIS A 336 23.51 -6.07 10.41
N GLN A 337 23.78 -7.37 10.24
CA GLN A 337 24.58 -7.90 9.15
C GLN A 337 23.98 -7.55 7.78
N PHE A 338 22.66 -7.69 7.63
CA PHE A 338 21.96 -7.32 6.40
C PHE A 338 22.17 -5.84 6.05
N ILE A 339 22.09 -4.92 7.01
CA ILE A 339 22.28 -3.48 6.74
C ILE A 339 23.74 -3.20 6.35
N VAL A 340 24.70 -3.77 7.08
CA VAL A 340 26.13 -3.64 6.77
C VAL A 340 26.43 -4.13 5.35
N ASP A 341 25.91 -5.30 4.97
CA ASP A 341 26.10 -5.85 3.63
C ASP A 341 25.37 -5.03 2.56
N TYR A 342 24.17 -4.54 2.85
CA TYR A 342 23.41 -3.69 1.94
C TYR A 342 24.14 -2.38 1.61
N GLN A 343 24.97 -1.87 2.52
CA GLN A 343 25.73 -0.63 2.36
C GLN A 343 27.07 -0.81 1.63
N LYS A 344 27.65 -2.02 1.62
CA LYS A 344 28.92 -2.31 0.94
C LYS A 344 28.82 -1.95 -0.55
N GLY A 345 29.74 -1.08 -0.99
CA GLY A 345 29.90 -0.73 -2.40
C GLY A 345 28.87 0.25 -2.99
N LYS A 346 27.96 0.84 -2.18
CA LYS A 346 26.97 1.80 -2.70
C LYS A 346 27.42 3.26 -2.64
N ARG A 347 27.57 3.79 -1.43
CA ARG A 347 28.00 5.16 -1.14
C ARG A 347 28.50 5.24 0.29
N ILE A 348 29.11 6.37 0.65
CA ILE A 348 29.58 6.63 2.03
C ILE A 348 28.40 6.42 3.00
N PRO A 349 28.49 5.48 3.97
CA PRO A 349 27.40 5.21 4.90
C PRO A 349 27.04 6.45 5.73
N LEU A 350 25.74 6.65 5.97
CA LEU A 350 25.29 7.73 6.85
C LEU A 350 25.34 7.26 8.30
N CYS A 351 26.40 7.66 9.00
CA CYS A 351 26.61 7.38 10.42
C CYS A 351 26.16 8.59 11.24
N ILE A 352 24.96 8.55 11.80
CA ILE A 352 24.48 9.57 12.75
C ILE A 352 23.99 8.87 13.99
N ASN A 353 24.59 9.16 15.14
CA ASN A 353 24.14 8.62 16.43
C ASN A 353 22.75 9.18 16.77
N PRO A 354 21.69 8.33 16.84
CA PRO A 354 20.32 8.78 17.13
C PRO A 354 20.17 9.49 18.48
N GLN A 355 21.07 9.25 19.43
CA GLN A 355 21.07 9.87 20.76
C GLN A 355 21.79 11.23 20.80
N SER A 356 22.48 11.63 19.72
CA SER A 356 23.29 12.84 19.67
C SER A 356 22.46 14.12 19.46
N ALA A 357 23.03 15.26 19.86
CA ALA A 357 22.47 16.58 19.51
C ALA A 357 22.43 16.81 17.98
N ALA A 358 23.41 16.26 17.25
CA ALA A 358 23.44 16.30 15.79
C ALA A 358 22.21 15.62 15.17
N PHE A 359 21.77 14.48 15.72
CA PHE A 359 20.54 13.83 15.25
C PHE A 359 19.30 14.69 15.51
N LYS A 360 19.21 15.33 16.68
CA LYS A 360 18.11 16.27 16.98
C LYS A 360 18.06 17.42 15.96
N SER A 361 19.21 17.96 15.58
CA SER A 361 19.29 18.98 14.51
C SER A 361 18.93 18.41 13.13
N PHE A 362 19.39 17.20 12.83
CA PHE A 362 19.11 16.50 11.58
C PHE A 362 17.59 16.30 11.36
N ILE A 363 16.88 15.76 12.36
CA ILE A 363 15.43 15.54 12.29
C ILE A 363 14.59 16.83 12.42
N ARG A 364 15.16 17.91 12.94
CA ARG A 364 14.50 19.23 13.03
C ARG A 364 14.48 19.98 11.69
N SER A 365 15.27 19.56 10.70
CA SER A 365 15.40 20.25 9.41
C SER A 365 14.13 20.30 8.56
N THR A 366 13.04 19.62 8.94
CA THR A 366 11.64 20.08 8.84
C THR A 366 10.76 18.96 9.39
N ALA A 367 10.40 19.05 10.67
CA ALA A 367 9.49 18.08 11.27
C ALA A 367 8.13 18.17 10.59
N TRP A 368 7.79 17.16 9.78
CA TRP A 368 6.46 17.02 9.24
C TRP A 368 5.49 16.73 10.37
N HIS A 369 4.70 17.73 10.74
CA HIS A 369 3.67 17.57 11.74
C HIS A 369 2.44 16.95 11.07
N SER A 370 2.11 15.71 11.44
CA SER A 370 0.71 15.27 11.44
C SER A 370 -0.05 16.27 12.30
N SER A 371 -0.99 16.98 11.68
CA SER A 371 -1.67 18.16 12.22
C SER A 371 -2.11 17.97 13.67
N LYS A 372 -1.55 18.78 14.58
CA LYS A 372 -2.21 19.10 15.84
C LYS A 372 -3.40 19.99 15.49
N ILE A 373 -4.60 19.45 15.63
CA ILE A 373 -5.84 20.22 15.69
C ILE A 373 -5.68 21.21 16.85
N SER A 374 -5.57 22.51 16.55
CA SER A 374 -5.61 23.55 17.57
C SER A 374 -7.03 23.68 18.09
N LYS A 375 -7.28 23.12 19.28
CA LYS A 375 -8.32 23.63 20.16
C LYS A 375 -7.91 25.05 20.58
N LYS A 376 -8.44 26.07 19.91
CA LYS A 376 -8.64 27.43 20.43
C LYS A 376 -9.32 28.27 19.35
N GLU A 377 -10.64 28.38 19.44
CA GLU A 377 -11.44 29.57 19.13
C GLU A 377 -12.91 29.22 19.39
N GLU A 378 -13.26 29.17 20.68
CA GLU A 378 -14.61 29.48 21.17
C GLU A 378 -14.42 30.58 22.22
N ARG A 379 -14.66 31.82 21.79
CA ARG A 379 -15.23 32.91 22.57
C ARG A 379 -16.12 33.73 21.66
#